data_AF-A0A5C7XNI1-F1
#
_entry.id   AF-A0A5C7XNI1-F1
#
_cell.length_a   1.000
_cell.length_b   1.000
_cell.length_c   1.000
_cell.angle_alpha   90.00
_cell.angle_beta   90.00
_cell.angle_gamma   90.00
#
_symmetry.space_group_name_H-M   'P 1'
#
loop_
_entity.id
_entity.type
_entity.pdbx_description
1 polymer ?
#
loop_
_entity_poly.entity_id
_entity_poly.type
_entity_poly.pdbx_seq_one_letter_code
_entity_poly.pdbx_strand_id
1 'polypeptide(L)'
;MSFTRFASRSVLALIAGGVLLTDGCVLFSRITFTPSEPLGSVSPRLYCPGDGVTASFDLLRDTPCVSRPGLDCAALAPTIDIASSPTEFAPQRIVDFRGRVDFTPASGSVNVTFTPALRSYVEYPSGPASGTDFTRRRFTANTIAASRVDGDVMRQVEHGGMCAGSAPTHADGVVPGPPELSASLRLRRICNSSATQIILSVPGLPGEMIERSLAPGQCFLASEPGVPPDVAALRTYSVRAAVLDPNARCSAIEDRTPPTPLRTTVWMGCGM
;
A
#
# COMPACT_ATOMS: atom_id res chain seq x y z
N MET A 1 -11.35 -80.70 -49.80
CA MET A 1 -12.06 -80.07 -50.93
C MET A 1 -12.85 -78.87 -50.42
N SER A 2 -12.84 -77.82 -51.22
CA SER A 2 -13.18 -76.41 -50.96
C SER A 2 -14.60 -76.06 -50.53
N PHE A 3 -14.68 -74.98 -49.73
CA PHE A 3 -15.62 -73.82 -49.70
C PHE A 3 -17.15 -74.06 -49.81
N THR A 4 -18.04 -73.39 -49.07
CA THR A 4 -18.27 -71.93 -49.09
C THR A 4 -19.18 -71.45 -47.94
N ARG A 5 -19.01 -70.18 -47.56
CA ARG A 5 -19.66 -69.36 -46.50
C ARG A 5 -21.17 -69.17 -46.64
N PHE A 6 -21.85 -68.88 -45.53
CA PHE A 6 -22.79 -67.74 -45.43
C PHE A 6 -22.81 -67.15 -44.00
N ALA A 7 -22.91 -65.83 -43.95
CA ALA A 7 -22.81 -64.99 -42.76
C ALA A 7 -24.19 -64.53 -42.26
N SER A 8 -24.35 -64.31 -40.95
CA SER A 8 -25.24 -63.32 -40.33
C SER A 8 -24.93 -63.26 -38.82
N ARG A 9 -24.32 -62.18 -38.33
CA ARG A 9 -24.91 -60.96 -37.73
C ARG A 9 -25.44 -61.14 -36.30
N SER A 10 -24.63 -60.61 -35.37
CA SER A 10 -25.00 -59.64 -34.31
C SER A 10 -25.32 -60.12 -32.88
N VAL A 11 -24.33 -59.91 -32.00
CA VAL A 11 -24.34 -59.12 -30.73
C VAL A 11 -25.39 -59.42 -29.64
N LEU A 12 -24.91 -59.83 -28.45
CA LEU A 12 -25.34 -59.49 -27.07
C LEU A 12 -24.67 -60.53 -26.12
N ALA A 13 -24.09 -60.25 -24.95
CA ALA A 13 -23.78 -59.04 -24.22
C ALA A 13 -22.64 -59.41 -23.25
N LEU A 14 -21.54 -58.67 -23.29
CA LEU A 14 -20.49 -58.68 -22.26
C LEU A 14 -20.40 -57.24 -21.79
N ILE A 15 -20.47 -57.05 -20.47
CA ILE A 15 -19.76 -56.07 -19.63
C ILE A 15 -20.64 -55.83 -18.39
N ALA A 16 -20.38 -56.68 -17.40
CA ALA A 16 -20.43 -56.28 -16.01
C ALA A 16 -19.16 -55.45 -15.72
N GLY A 17 -19.29 -54.43 -14.89
CA GLY A 17 -18.16 -53.70 -14.33
C GLY A 17 -17.91 -52.34 -14.99
N GLY A 18 -18.41 -51.28 -14.35
CA GLY A 18 -18.13 -49.90 -14.77
C GLY A 18 -18.94 -48.86 -13.99
N VAL A 19 -19.18 -49.10 -12.71
CA VAL A 19 -19.67 -48.09 -11.77
C VAL A 19 -18.51 -47.82 -10.81
N LEU A 20 -18.20 -46.54 -10.62
CA LEU A 20 -17.10 -45.95 -9.83
C LEU A 20 -15.78 -45.79 -10.59
N LEU A 21 -15.61 -44.60 -11.18
CA LEU A 21 -14.46 -43.69 -11.04
C LEU A 21 -14.60 -42.56 -12.08
N THR A 22 -15.63 -41.74 -11.91
CA THR A 22 -15.61 -40.37 -12.43
C THR A 22 -15.29 -39.43 -11.27
N ASP A 23 -14.18 -39.69 -10.56
CA ASP A 23 -13.43 -38.59 -9.97
C ASP A 23 -12.81 -37.84 -11.14
N GLY A 24 -13.62 -36.95 -11.71
CA GLY A 24 -13.11 -35.95 -12.61
C GLY A 24 -12.01 -35.22 -11.87
N CYS A 25 -10.76 -35.47 -12.27
CA CYS A 25 -9.70 -34.49 -12.11
C CYS A 25 -10.25 -33.20 -12.73
N VAL A 26 -10.82 -32.33 -11.89
CA VAL A 26 -11.09 -30.95 -12.26
C VAL A 26 -9.71 -30.37 -12.49
N LEU A 27 -9.27 -30.39 -13.76
CA LEU A 27 -8.10 -29.67 -14.20
C LEU A 27 -8.40 -28.20 -13.91
N PHE A 28 -7.88 -27.70 -12.78
CA PHE A 28 -7.97 -26.31 -12.34
C PHE A 28 -7.45 -25.45 -13.49
N SER A 29 -8.38 -24.89 -14.26
CA SER A 29 -8.05 -24.36 -15.57
C SER A 29 -7.25 -23.06 -15.49
N ARG A 30 -7.22 -22.39 -14.32
CA ARG A 30 -6.43 -21.19 -14.04
C ARG A 30 -6.07 -21.08 -12.54
N ILE A 31 -4.78 -21.25 -12.22
CA ILE A 31 -4.21 -20.84 -10.93
C ILE A 31 -3.44 -19.55 -11.17
N THR A 32 -3.87 -18.47 -10.53
CA THR A 32 -3.08 -17.22 -10.52
C THR A 32 -2.00 -17.34 -9.45
N PHE A 33 -0.74 -17.23 -9.88
CA PHE A 33 0.42 -17.16 -8.99
C PHE A 33 0.80 -15.70 -8.75
N THR A 34 0.91 -15.33 -7.48
CA THR A 34 1.47 -14.03 -7.07
C THR A 34 2.93 -14.21 -6.62
N PRO A 35 3.79 -13.21 -6.86
CA PRO A 35 5.12 -13.18 -6.26
C PRO A 35 5.02 -13.23 -4.72
N SER A 36 6.07 -13.73 -4.06
CA SER A 36 6.09 -13.79 -2.60
C SER A 36 6.16 -12.38 -2.01
N GLU A 37 5.21 -12.04 -1.15
CA GLU A 37 5.11 -10.72 -0.52
C GLU A 37 5.26 -10.82 1.01
N PRO A 38 5.59 -9.72 1.71
CA PRO A 38 5.52 -9.68 3.17
C PRO A 38 4.12 -10.05 3.65
N LEU A 39 4.04 -10.93 4.65
CA LEU A 39 2.79 -11.46 5.19
C LEU A 39 1.93 -10.37 5.85
N GLY A 40 2.53 -9.54 6.70
CA GLY A 40 1.82 -8.49 7.44
C GLY A 40 2.37 -7.09 7.21
N SER A 41 1.65 -6.10 7.75
CA SER A 41 1.95 -4.68 7.73
C SER A 41 1.72 -4.05 9.12
N VAL A 42 2.39 -2.94 9.39
CA VAL A 42 2.20 -2.14 10.61
C VAL A 42 2.00 -0.69 10.22
N SER A 43 0.99 -0.04 10.80
CA SER A 43 0.61 1.34 10.51
C SER A 43 0.13 2.06 11.79
N PRO A 44 0.62 3.28 12.08
CA PRO A 44 1.72 3.97 11.40
C PRO A 44 3.08 3.34 11.71
N ARG A 45 4.06 3.51 10.82
CA ARG A 45 5.46 3.10 11.08
C ARG A 45 6.20 4.10 11.96
N LEU A 46 5.84 5.37 11.88
CA LEU A 46 6.32 6.41 12.78
C LEU A 46 5.13 6.98 13.56
N TYR A 47 5.12 6.77 14.87
CA TYR A 47 3.99 7.14 15.74
C TYR A 47 4.35 8.24 16.74
N CYS A 48 3.35 8.99 17.19
CA CYS A 48 3.47 9.92 18.30
C CYS A 48 3.10 9.26 19.62
N PRO A 49 3.59 9.80 20.76
CA PRO A 49 3.17 9.33 22.07
C PRO A 49 1.63 9.32 22.20
N GLY A 50 1.06 8.19 22.63
CA GLY A 50 -0.39 8.03 22.80
C GLY A 50 -1.16 7.61 21.54
N ASP A 51 -0.53 7.52 20.38
CA ASP A 51 -1.19 7.03 19.17
C ASP A 51 -1.40 5.51 19.20
N GLY A 52 -2.52 5.08 18.60
CA GLY A 52 -2.73 3.67 18.26
C GLY A 52 -1.90 3.24 17.06
N VAL A 53 -1.30 2.06 17.17
CA VAL A 53 -0.63 1.32 16.10
C VAL A 53 -1.43 0.06 15.77
N THR A 54 -1.56 -0.21 14.48
CA THR A 54 -2.27 -1.36 13.93
C THR A 54 -1.28 -2.29 13.24
N ALA A 55 -1.22 -3.53 13.71
CA ALA A 55 -0.60 -4.65 13.00
C ALA A 55 -1.68 -5.43 12.25
N SER A 56 -1.52 -5.66 10.96
CA SER A 56 -2.54 -6.34 10.15
C SER A 56 -1.98 -7.18 9.01
N PHE A 57 -2.76 -8.16 8.56
CA PHE A 57 -2.53 -8.89 7.33
C PHE A 57 -3.84 -9.04 6.55
N ASP A 58 -3.75 -9.03 5.21
CA ASP A 58 -4.85 -9.35 4.31
C ASP A 58 -4.33 -10.23 3.17
N LEU A 59 -4.69 -11.51 3.25
CA LEU A 59 -4.31 -12.52 2.28
C LEU A 59 -5.33 -12.64 1.13
N LEU A 60 -6.47 -11.97 1.18
CA LEU A 60 -7.41 -11.92 0.04
C LEU A 60 -7.07 -10.75 -0.89
N ARG A 61 -6.67 -9.61 -0.30
CA ARG A 61 -6.51 -8.32 -0.99
C ARG A 61 -7.76 -8.03 -1.83
N ASP A 62 -7.59 -7.81 -3.13
CA ASP A 62 -8.66 -7.51 -4.08
C ASP A 62 -9.38 -8.77 -4.62
N THR A 63 -8.95 -9.97 -4.21
CA THR A 63 -9.52 -11.23 -4.70
C THR A 63 -10.24 -11.96 -3.57
N PRO A 64 -11.58 -11.86 -3.48
CA PRO A 64 -12.33 -12.50 -2.41
C PRO A 64 -12.26 -14.03 -2.54
N CYS A 65 -12.33 -14.70 -1.39
CA CYS A 65 -12.61 -16.13 -1.36
C CYS A 65 -14.11 -16.35 -1.56
N VAL A 66 -14.47 -17.25 -2.47
CA VAL A 66 -15.87 -17.56 -2.79
C VAL A 66 -16.15 -19.03 -2.50
N SER A 67 -16.91 -19.31 -1.43
CA SER A 67 -17.29 -20.69 -1.08
C SER A 67 -18.14 -21.32 -2.18
N ARG A 68 -17.95 -22.63 -2.41
CA ARG A 68 -18.64 -23.44 -3.43
C ARG A 68 -19.10 -24.77 -2.81
N PRO A 69 -20.02 -25.53 -3.44
CA PRO A 69 -20.41 -26.84 -2.95
C PRO A 69 -19.18 -27.75 -2.73
N GLY A 70 -19.00 -28.24 -1.50
CA GLY A 70 -17.87 -29.08 -1.12
C GLY A 70 -16.56 -28.33 -0.81
N LEU A 71 -16.53 -27.01 -0.89
CA LEU A 71 -15.35 -26.19 -0.62
C LEU A 71 -15.74 -24.89 0.12
N ASP A 72 -15.53 -24.88 1.43
CA ASP A 72 -15.80 -23.72 2.28
C ASP A 72 -14.53 -22.91 2.54
N CYS A 73 -14.58 -21.61 2.25
CA CYS A 73 -13.51 -20.67 2.53
C CYS A 73 -13.07 -20.69 3.99
N ALA A 74 -14.00 -20.77 4.95
CA ALA A 74 -13.64 -20.76 6.37
C ALA A 74 -12.74 -21.95 6.76
N ALA A 75 -12.92 -23.10 6.11
CA ALA A 75 -12.09 -24.29 6.31
C ALA A 75 -10.68 -24.18 5.68
N LEU A 76 -10.48 -23.22 4.77
CA LEU A 76 -9.20 -22.96 4.08
C LEU A 76 -8.40 -21.81 4.73
N ALA A 77 -8.94 -21.19 5.77
CA ALA A 77 -8.32 -20.08 6.45
C ALA A 77 -6.93 -20.46 7.00
N PRO A 78 -5.87 -19.70 6.67
CA PRO A 78 -4.54 -19.96 7.19
C PRO A 78 -4.45 -19.58 8.68
N THR A 79 -3.49 -20.15 9.38
CA THR A 79 -3.16 -19.78 10.76
C THR A 79 -1.92 -18.88 10.77
N ILE A 80 -2.06 -17.67 11.28
CA ILE A 80 -1.02 -16.66 11.38
C ILE A 80 -0.79 -16.28 12.85
N ASP A 81 0.45 -16.37 13.28
CA ASP A 81 0.90 -15.92 14.60
C ASP A 81 1.43 -14.47 14.51
N ILE A 82 0.99 -13.61 15.42
CA ILE A 82 1.41 -12.20 15.52
C ILE A 82 1.97 -11.95 16.92
N ALA A 83 3.17 -11.39 17.01
CA ALA A 83 3.81 -11.04 18.28
C ALA A 83 4.55 -9.70 18.18
N SER A 84 4.75 -9.04 19.33
CA SER A 84 5.55 -7.82 19.45
C SER A 84 6.79 -8.00 20.32
N SER A 85 7.86 -7.28 20.00
CA SER A 85 9.08 -7.14 20.79
C SER A 85 9.51 -5.67 20.87
N PRO A 86 9.56 -5.04 22.06
CA PRO A 86 9.11 -5.58 23.35
C PRO A 86 7.62 -5.93 23.31
N THR A 87 7.15 -6.69 24.30
CA THR A 87 5.76 -7.14 24.35
C THR A 87 4.82 -5.96 24.63
N GLU A 88 4.25 -5.39 23.57
CA GLU A 88 3.23 -4.33 23.61
C GLU A 88 1.80 -4.91 23.62
N PHE A 89 1.65 -6.14 23.16
CA PHE A 89 0.41 -6.91 23.22
C PHE A 89 0.73 -8.39 23.40
N ALA A 90 -0.19 -9.14 24.02
CA ALA A 90 -0.04 -10.59 24.18
C ALA A 90 -0.01 -11.28 22.80
N PRO A 91 0.91 -12.24 22.55
CA PRO A 91 0.97 -12.96 21.28
C PRO A 91 -0.39 -13.52 20.87
N GLN A 92 -0.76 -13.34 19.61
CA GLN A 92 -2.05 -13.77 19.06
C GLN A 92 -1.86 -14.81 17.98
N ARG A 93 -2.81 -15.75 17.91
CA ARG A 93 -2.94 -16.74 16.84
C ARG A 93 -4.28 -16.53 16.15
N ILE A 94 -4.25 -16.14 14.88
CA ILE A 94 -5.44 -15.81 14.09
C ILE A 94 -5.62 -16.89 13.03
N VAL A 95 -6.83 -17.46 12.95
CA VAL A 95 -7.23 -18.44 11.93
C VAL A 95 -8.22 -17.78 11.00
N ASP A 96 -7.71 -17.00 10.07
CA ASP A 96 -8.49 -16.22 9.10
C ASP A 96 -7.58 -15.78 7.95
N PHE A 97 -8.15 -15.39 6.81
CA PHE A 97 -7.41 -14.72 5.73
C PHE A 97 -7.07 -13.27 6.05
N ARG A 98 -7.74 -12.68 7.06
CA ARG A 98 -7.52 -11.30 7.49
C ARG A 98 -7.39 -11.24 9.00
N GLY A 99 -6.44 -10.45 9.48
CA GLY A 99 -6.24 -10.29 10.92
C GLY A 99 -5.75 -8.89 11.25
N ARG A 100 -6.09 -8.44 12.46
CA ARG A 100 -5.73 -7.12 12.96
C ARG A 100 -5.49 -7.17 14.47
N VAL A 101 -4.44 -6.48 14.93
CA VAL A 101 -4.17 -6.19 16.33
C VAL A 101 -3.92 -4.70 16.47
N ASP A 102 -4.77 -4.04 17.25
CA ASP A 102 -4.60 -2.64 17.63
C ASP A 102 -4.00 -2.54 19.02
N PHE A 103 -3.00 -1.68 19.19
CA PHE A 103 -2.33 -1.47 20.46
C PHE A 103 -1.76 -0.05 20.54
N THR A 104 -1.49 0.43 21.75
CA THR A 104 -0.83 1.74 21.97
C THR A 104 0.56 1.46 22.51
N PRO A 105 1.64 1.65 21.73
CA PRO A 105 2.98 1.31 22.17
C PRO A 105 3.39 2.16 23.38
N ALA A 106 3.90 1.51 24.43
CA ALA A 106 4.52 2.19 25.57
C ALA A 106 6.02 2.45 25.34
N SER A 107 6.68 1.60 24.56
CA SER A 107 8.09 1.75 24.21
C SER A 107 8.35 2.86 23.18
N GLY A 108 9.63 3.16 22.93
CA GLY A 108 10.04 4.05 21.83
C GLY A 108 10.17 3.34 20.48
N SER A 109 10.18 2.01 20.47
CA SER A 109 10.26 1.21 19.24
C SER A 109 9.74 -0.19 19.50
N VAL A 110 8.91 -0.68 18.58
CA VAL A 110 8.28 -1.99 18.64
C VAL A 110 8.49 -2.72 17.31
N ASN A 111 8.96 -3.96 17.39
CA ASN A 111 9.03 -4.87 16.27
C ASN A 111 7.80 -5.78 16.32
N VAL A 112 7.01 -5.83 15.25
CA VAL A 112 5.89 -6.75 15.11
C VAL A 112 6.26 -7.83 14.10
N THR A 113 6.19 -9.09 14.53
CA THR A 113 6.50 -10.26 13.71
C THR A 113 5.23 -10.99 13.33
N PHE A 114 5.11 -11.31 12.04
CA PHE A 114 4.05 -12.13 11.46
C PHE A 114 4.65 -13.45 10.99
N THR A 115 4.19 -14.57 11.53
CA THR A 115 4.70 -15.91 11.22
C THR A 115 3.55 -16.82 10.81
N PRO A 116 3.59 -17.46 9.64
CA PRO A 116 2.60 -18.48 9.31
C PRO A 116 2.91 -19.77 10.06
N ALA A 117 1.89 -20.43 10.61
CA ALA A 117 2.09 -21.60 11.47
C ALA A 117 2.58 -22.85 10.71
N LEU A 118 2.19 -23.01 9.45
CA LEU A 118 2.43 -24.25 8.69
C LEU A 118 3.00 -24.03 7.29
N ARG A 119 2.47 -23.07 6.53
CA ARG A 119 2.79 -22.90 5.10
C ARG A 119 2.95 -21.44 4.74
N SER A 120 3.89 -21.16 3.85
CA SER A 120 4.18 -19.84 3.28
C SER A 120 3.31 -19.50 2.05
N TYR A 121 2.13 -20.11 1.97
CA TYR A 121 1.14 -19.82 0.95
C TYR A 121 -0.26 -20.20 1.41
N VAL A 122 -1.27 -19.60 0.77
CA VAL A 122 -2.67 -19.98 0.87
C VAL A 122 -3.23 -20.17 -0.52
N GLU A 123 -4.16 -21.11 -0.66
CA GLU A 123 -4.87 -21.37 -1.90
C GLU A 123 -6.37 -21.40 -1.61
N TYR A 124 -7.13 -20.67 -2.41
CA TYR A 124 -8.55 -20.51 -2.17
C TYR A 124 -9.35 -20.34 -3.47
N PRO A 125 -10.62 -20.77 -3.49
CA PRO A 125 -11.49 -20.56 -4.63
C PRO A 125 -11.73 -19.07 -4.83
N SER A 126 -11.48 -18.59 -6.03
CA SER A 126 -11.64 -17.18 -6.41
C SER A 126 -12.54 -17.09 -7.64
N GLY A 127 -13.15 -15.93 -7.87
CA GLY A 127 -14.02 -15.73 -9.04
C GLY A 127 -15.44 -16.30 -8.86
N PRO A 128 -16.23 -16.44 -9.93
CA PRO A 128 -17.65 -16.78 -9.83
C PRO A 128 -17.88 -18.15 -9.18
N ALA A 129 -18.99 -18.32 -8.46
CA ALA A 129 -19.30 -19.55 -7.72
C ALA A 129 -19.41 -20.81 -8.61
N SER A 130 -19.74 -20.64 -9.89
CA SER A 130 -19.79 -21.71 -10.90
C SER A 130 -18.44 -22.01 -11.58
N GLY A 131 -17.41 -21.21 -11.31
CA GLY A 131 -16.09 -21.34 -11.92
C GLY A 131 -15.23 -22.43 -11.28
N THR A 132 -14.07 -22.68 -11.90
CA THR A 132 -13.01 -23.56 -11.38
C THR A 132 -11.74 -22.79 -11.02
N ASP A 133 -11.86 -21.46 -10.91
CA ASP A 133 -10.73 -20.58 -10.67
C ASP A 133 -10.27 -20.66 -9.21
N PHE A 134 -8.95 -20.67 -9.03
CA PHE A 134 -8.28 -20.63 -7.74
C PHE A 134 -7.20 -19.57 -7.74
N THR A 135 -7.04 -18.94 -6.59
CA THR A 135 -5.93 -18.03 -6.35
C THR A 135 -4.97 -18.67 -5.37
N ARG A 136 -3.69 -18.70 -5.74
CA ARG A 136 -2.62 -19.10 -4.82
C ARG A 136 -1.77 -17.88 -4.49
N ARG A 137 -1.74 -17.52 -3.21
CA ARG A 137 -0.93 -16.42 -2.70
C ARG A 137 0.23 -16.93 -1.88
N ARG A 138 1.44 -16.53 -2.27
CA ARG A 138 2.66 -16.82 -1.52
C ARG A 138 3.00 -15.63 -0.65
N PHE A 139 3.45 -15.90 0.57
CA PHE A 139 3.85 -14.87 1.51
C PHE A 139 5.05 -15.34 2.31
N THR A 140 5.83 -14.42 2.84
CA THR A 140 6.96 -14.72 3.71
C THR A 140 6.75 -14.09 5.07
N ALA A 141 7.12 -14.83 6.11
CA ALA A 141 7.19 -14.29 7.46
C ALA A 141 8.01 -12.99 7.45
N ASN A 142 7.56 -11.99 8.17
CA ASN A 142 8.23 -10.70 8.20
C ASN A 142 8.11 -10.06 9.57
N THR A 143 9.11 -9.24 9.89
CA THR A 143 9.12 -8.38 11.07
C THR A 143 9.15 -6.94 10.59
N ILE A 144 8.28 -6.10 11.16
CA ILE A 144 8.20 -4.68 10.83
C ILE A 144 8.40 -3.88 12.11
N ALA A 145 9.35 -2.96 12.06
CA ALA A 145 9.56 -1.98 13.12
C ALA A 145 8.56 -0.82 12.96
N ALA A 146 7.97 -0.41 14.07
CA ALA A 146 7.37 0.90 14.24
C ALA A 146 8.13 1.66 15.34
N SER A 147 8.36 2.94 15.14
CA SER A 147 9.18 3.75 16.05
C SER A 147 8.45 5.03 16.47
N ARG A 148 8.62 5.40 17.72
CA ARG A 148 8.13 6.65 18.27
C ARG A 148 8.96 7.81 17.70
N VAL A 149 8.30 8.89 17.40
CA VAL A 149 8.94 10.14 16.99
C VAL A 149 9.31 10.93 18.25
N ASP A 150 10.59 10.90 18.62
CA ASP A 150 11.17 11.64 19.76
C ASP A 150 11.81 12.97 19.28
N GLY A 151 11.14 13.71 18.40
CA GLY A 151 11.65 14.95 17.82
C GLY A 151 10.98 15.31 16.50
N ASP A 152 11.77 15.82 15.55
CA ASP A 152 11.27 16.12 14.22
C ASP A 152 11.68 15.04 13.20
N VAL A 153 10.74 14.66 12.35
CA VAL A 153 10.95 13.87 11.14
C VAL A 153 11.18 14.81 9.97
N MET A 154 12.34 14.68 9.34
CA MET A 154 12.70 15.43 8.15
C MET A 154 12.37 14.63 6.89
N ARG A 155 11.72 15.26 5.91
CA ARG A 155 11.49 14.70 4.58
C ARG A 155 11.83 15.73 3.51
N GLN A 156 12.60 15.32 2.52
CA GLN A 156 12.79 16.12 1.32
C GLN A 156 11.61 15.88 0.38
N VAL A 157 11.07 16.95 -0.18
CA VAL A 157 10.01 16.90 -1.18
C VAL A 157 10.56 17.51 -2.47
N GLU A 158 10.44 16.75 -3.56
CA GLU A 158 10.80 17.22 -4.89
C GLU A 158 9.53 17.63 -5.63
N HIS A 159 9.60 18.81 -6.23
CA HIS A 159 8.54 19.42 -7.02
C HIS A 159 8.96 19.34 -8.47
N GLY A 160 8.55 18.27 -9.15
CA GLY A 160 8.87 18.04 -10.56
C GLY A 160 8.40 19.20 -11.42
N GLY A 161 9.27 19.71 -12.30
CA GLY A 161 8.88 20.73 -13.27
C GLY A 161 7.93 20.14 -14.31
N MET A 162 6.92 20.92 -14.69
CA MET A 162 5.94 20.54 -15.70
C MET A 162 5.50 21.74 -16.52
N CYS A 163 4.81 21.49 -17.64
CA CYS A 163 4.24 22.53 -18.50
C CYS A 163 2.71 22.48 -18.43
N ALA A 164 2.10 23.52 -17.86
CA ALA A 164 0.65 23.72 -17.88
C ALA A 164 0.29 24.59 -19.10
N GLY A 165 0.02 23.94 -20.23
CA GLY A 165 -0.10 24.64 -21.51
C GLY A 165 1.24 25.24 -21.94
N SER A 166 1.28 26.56 -22.10
CA SER A 166 2.50 27.32 -22.43
C SER A 166 3.25 27.87 -21.19
N ALA A 167 2.75 27.62 -19.98
CA ALA A 167 3.37 28.12 -18.75
C ALA A 167 4.19 27.03 -18.05
N PRO A 168 5.45 27.31 -17.68
CA PRO A 168 6.21 26.43 -16.79
C PRO A 168 5.63 26.50 -15.38
N THR A 169 5.51 25.34 -14.74
CA THR A 169 5.01 25.21 -13.38
C THR A 169 5.69 24.01 -12.69
N HIS A 170 5.35 23.77 -11.43
CA HIS A 170 5.89 22.70 -10.61
C HIS A 170 4.77 21.88 -9.99
N ALA A 171 5.00 20.59 -9.80
CA ALA A 171 4.08 19.72 -9.10
C ALA A 171 3.95 20.11 -7.63
N ASP A 172 2.75 19.93 -7.07
CA ASP A 172 2.51 20.15 -5.65
C ASP A 172 3.37 19.21 -4.81
N GLY A 173 3.85 19.73 -3.68
CA GLY A 173 4.52 18.94 -2.67
C GLY A 173 3.50 18.17 -1.86
N VAL A 174 3.75 16.88 -1.67
CA VAL A 174 2.96 16.02 -0.77
C VAL A 174 3.79 15.72 0.46
N VAL A 175 3.30 16.14 1.62
CA VAL A 175 3.84 15.74 2.92
C VAL A 175 3.29 14.36 3.22
N PRO A 176 4.15 13.35 3.49
CA PRO A 176 3.68 12.00 3.81
C PRO A 176 2.73 12.00 5.01
N GLY A 177 1.81 11.05 5.03
CA GLY A 177 0.81 10.88 6.09
C GLY A 177 0.57 9.40 6.40
N PRO A 178 -0.58 9.06 7.00
CA PRO A 178 -0.98 7.68 7.15
C PRO A 178 -1.02 6.96 5.78
N PRO A 179 -0.64 5.67 5.70
CA PRO A 179 -0.30 4.76 6.79
C PRO A 179 1.19 4.76 7.20
N GLU A 180 2.06 5.56 6.59
CA GLU A 180 3.48 5.58 6.96
C GLU A 180 3.69 6.37 8.27
N LEU A 181 3.08 7.55 8.33
CA LEU A 181 3.21 8.50 9.42
C LEU A 181 1.92 8.58 10.22
N SER A 182 2.04 8.82 11.53
CA SER A 182 0.90 9.09 12.38
C SER A 182 0.03 10.25 11.88
N ALA A 183 -1.28 10.13 12.10
CA ALA A 183 -2.23 11.21 11.90
C ALA A 183 -2.00 12.40 12.86
N SER A 184 -1.33 12.19 13.99
CA SER A 184 -0.98 13.19 15.01
C SER A 184 0.32 13.96 14.70
N LEU A 185 1.09 13.53 13.69
CA LEU A 185 2.23 14.31 13.21
C LEU A 185 1.74 15.63 12.60
N ARG A 186 2.41 16.72 12.97
CA ARG A 186 2.10 18.08 12.53
C ARG A 186 3.30 18.68 11.82
N LEU A 187 3.03 19.36 10.71
CA LEU A 187 4.01 20.18 10.02
C LEU A 187 4.50 21.28 10.98
N ARG A 188 5.81 21.42 11.10
CA ARG A 188 6.44 22.49 11.89
C ARG A 188 7.06 23.56 11.01
N ARG A 189 7.73 23.14 9.94
CA ARG A 189 8.36 24.06 8.99
C ARG A 189 8.57 23.45 7.62
N ILE A 190 8.60 24.32 6.62
CA ILE A 190 8.99 24.01 5.24
C ILE A 190 10.16 24.91 4.89
N CYS A 191 11.30 24.33 4.53
CA CYS A 191 12.50 25.06 4.15
C CYS A 191 12.79 24.92 2.66
N ASN A 192 13.21 26.00 2.02
CA ASN A 192 13.68 25.97 0.65
C ASN A 192 15.08 25.32 0.61
N SER A 193 15.19 24.13 0.01
CA SER A 193 16.45 23.44 -0.23
C SER A 193 16.92 23.52 -1.69
N SER A 194 16.25 24.34 -2.50
CA SER A 194 16.67 24.67 -3.87
C SER A 194 17.75 25.74 -3.87
N ALA A 195 18.51 25.81 -4.97
CA ALA A 195 19.49 26.87 -5.20
C ALA A 195 18.83 28.21 -5.60
N THR A 196 17.55 28.20 -5.96
CA THR A 196 16.79 29.37 -6.39
C THR A 196 15.77 29.79 -5.34
N GLN A 197 15.38 31.07 -5.37
CA GLN A 197 14.28 31.58 -4.55
C GLN A 197 12.95 31.00 -5.04
N ILE A 198 12.11 30.58 -4.10
CA ILE A 198 10.78 30.03 -4.37
C ILE A 198 9.70 30.90 -3.75
N ILE A 199 8.50 30.82 -4.31
CA ILE A 199 7.27 31.28 -3.68
C ILE A 199 6.53 30.03 -3.21
N LEU A 200 6.48 29.84 -1.89
CA LEU A 200 5.66 28.84 -1.23
C LEU A 200 4.23 29.36 -1.12
N SER A 201 3.25 28.54 -1.48
CA SER A 201 1.83 28.84 -1.24
C SER A 201 1.22 27.73 -0.40
N VAL A 202 0.68 28.10 0.76
CA VAL A 202 -0.03 27.18 1.65
C VAL A 202 -1.47 27.65 1.84
N PRO A 203 -2.44 26.73 1.98
CA PRO A 203 -3.81 27.08 2.36
C PRO A 203 -3.81 27.85 3.68
N GLY A 204 -4.52 28.98 3.72
CA GLY A 204 -4.75 29.77 4.92
C GLY A 204 -6.14 29.51 5.50
N LEU A 205 -6.84 30.59 5.86
CA LEU A 205 -8.27 30.53 6.18
C LEU A 205 -9.09 30.09 4.95
N PRO A 206 -10.36 29.66 5.11
CA PRO A 206 -11.18 29.22 4.00
C PRO A 206 -11.20 30.23 2.84
N GLY A 207 -10.70 29.82 1.67
CA GLY A 207 -10.60 30.65 0.46
C GLY A 207 -9.35 31.53 0.37
N GLU A 208 -8.45 31.50 1.35
CA GLU A 208 -7.21 32.26 1.38
C GLU A 208 -5.99 31.38 1.12
N MET A 209 -5.00 31.92 0.41
CA MET A 209 -3.68 31.31 0.24
C MET A 209 -2.64 32.23 0.86
N ILE A 210 -1.79 31.66 1.72
CA ILE A 210 -0.66 32.37 2.31
C ILE A 210 0.53 32.14 1.38
N GLU A 211 0.99 33.20 0.74
CA GLU A 211 2.21 33.17 -0.06
C GLU A 211 3.41 33.68 0.74
N ARG A 212 4.54 32.97 0.60
CA ARG A 212 5.81 33.31 1.24
C ARG A 212 6.94 33.17 0.25
N SER A 213 7.72 34.22 0.10
CA SER A 213 8.95 34.17 -0.68
C SER A 213 10.07 33.64 0.21
N LEU A 214 10.69 32.53 -0.19
CA LEU A 214 11.76 31.86 0.55
C LEU A 214 13.03 31.84 -0.29
N ALA A 215 14.06 32.57 0.15
CA ALA A 215 15.41 32.44 -0.39
C ALA A 215 16.00 31.05 -0.08
N PRO A 216 17.05 30.61 -0.78
CA PRO A 216 17.74 29.36 -0.46
C PRO A 216 18.10 29.25 1.03
N GLY A 217 17.69 28.16 1.67
CA GLY A 217 17.89 27.92 3.11
C GLY A 217 16.88 28.59 4.05
N GLN A 218 16.00 29.47 3.56
CA GLN A 218 14.95 30.06 4.40
C GLN A 218 13.79 29.10 4.64
N CYS A 219 13.14 29.24 5.80
CA CYS A 219 12.05 28.39 6.23
C CYS A 219 10.80 29.21 6.53
N PHE A 220 9.66 28.65 6.13
CA PHE A 220 8.34 29.00 6.65
C PHE A 220 8.05 28.19 7.90
N LEU A 221 7.58 28.84 8.97
CA LEU A 221 7.21 28.17 10.23
C LEU A 221 5.68 28.08 10.33
N ALA A 222 5.14 26.89 10.55
CA ALA A 222 3.70 26.69 10.69
C ALA A 222 3.14 27.36 11.97
N SER A 223 4.00 27.73 12.92
CA SER A 223 3.64 28.40 14.17
C SER A 223 3.94 29.91 14.17
N GLU A 224 4.27 30.51 13.03
CA GLU A 224 4.51 31.96 12.97
C GLU A 224 3.20 32.75 13.17
N PRO A 225 3.25 33.96 13.76
CA PRO A 225 2.07 34.81 13.90
C PRO A 225 1.38 35.09 12.55
N GLY A 226 0.06 34.95 12.52
CA GLY A 226 -0.75 35.15 11.30
C GLY A 226 -0.93 33.90 10.45
N VAL A 227 -0.32 32.76 10.82
CA VAL A 227 -0.61 31.46 10.19
C VAL A 227 -1.71 30.73 10.97
N PRO A 228 -2.79 30.28 10.32
CA PRO A 228 -3.83 29.50 10.97
C PRO A 228 -3.29 28.18 11.54
N PRO A 229 -3.81 27.71 12.69
CA PRO A 229 -3.35 26.47 13.32
C PRO A 229 -3.53 25.23 12.43
N ASP A 230 -4.51 25.25 11.52
CA ASP A 230 -4.79 24.15 10.58
C ASP A 230 -3.65 23.92 9.58
N VAL A 231 -2.78 24.90 9.35
CA VAL A 231 -1.57 24.73 8.53
C VAL A 231 -0.63 23.68 9.12
N ALA A 232 -0.66 23.46 10.44
CA ALA A 232 0.09 22.38 11.07
C ALA A 232 -0.42 20.99 10.65
N ALA A 233 -1.68 20.86 10.21
CA ALA A 233 -2.24 19.62 9.67
C ALA A 233 -2.05 19.48 8.15
N LEU A 234 -1.42 20.46 7.49
CA LEU A 234 -1.27 20.49 6.03
C LEU A 234 -0.57 19.25 5.50
N ARG A 235 -1.05 18.75 4.36
CA ARG A 235 -0.48 17.61 3.63
C ARG A 235 -0.08 17.90 2.20
N THR A 236 -0.54 19.01 1.65
CA THR A 236 -0.21 19.43 0.29
C THR A 236 0.11 20.92 0.29
N TYR A 237 1.11 21.32 -0.50
CA TYR A 237 1.44 22.73 -0.69
C TYR A 237 2.03 22.92 -2.07
N SER A 238 1.91 24.11 -2.63
CA SER A 238 2.49 24.42 -3.92
C SER A 238 3.74 25.29 -3.76
N VAL A 239 4.67 25.10 -4.66
CA VAL A 239 5.83 25.99 -4.80
C VAL A 239 5.96 26.38 -6.25
N ARG A 240 6.46 27.58 -6.50
CA ARG A 240 6.88 28.03 -7.82
C ARG A 240 8.20 28.76 -7.72
N ALA A 241 8.98 28.77 -8.80
CA ALA A 241 10.18 29.58 -8.84
C ALA A 241 9.79 31.07 -8.81
N ALA A 242 10.49 31.88 -8.02
CA ALA A 242 10.28 33.33 -8.00
C ALA A 242 10.73 34.00 -9.31
N VAL A 243 11.68 33.37 -10.01
CA VAL A 243 12.17 33.75 -11.33
C VAL A 243 11.94 32.57 -12.26
N LEU A 244 11.39 32.82 -13.45
CA LEU A 244 11.18 31.80 -14.47
C LEU A 244 12.53 31.18 -14.88
N ASP A 245 12.57 29.86 -14.99
CA ASP A 245 13.75 29.14 -15.48
C ASP A 245 13.97 29.51 -16.96
N PRO A 246 15.08 30.16 -17.32
CA PRO A 246 15.33 30.61 -18.70
C PRO A 246 15.47 29.45 -19.69
N ASN A 247 15.73 28.24 -19.19
CA ASN A 247 15.83 27.04 -20.02
C ASN A 247 14.49 26.32 -20.18
N ALA A 248 13.46 26.70 -19.42
CA ALA A 248 12.14 26.12 -19.54
C ALA A 248 11.48 26.58 -20.84
N ARG A 249 11.01 25.61 -21.63
CA ARG A 249 10.28 25.81 -22.88
C ARG A 249 8.99 25.02 -22.81
N CYS A 250 7.90 25.71 -22.51
CA CYS A 250 6.57 25.14 -22.53
C CYS A 250 5.85 25.59 -23.80
N SER A 251 5.74 24.68 -24.78
CA SER A 251 5.01 24.91 -26.02
C SER A 251 3.92 23.85 -26.19
N ALA A 252 2.76 24.24 -26.70
CA ALA A 252 1.69 23.31 -27.01
C ALA A 252 1.98 22.43 -28.24
N ILE A 253 2.92 22.86 -29.10
CA ILE A 253 3.13 22.35 -30.46
C ILE A 253 4.57 21.89 -30.77
N GLU A 254 5.51 22.10 -29.86
CA GLU A 254 6.94 21.76 -30.01
C GLU A 254 7.45 20.92 -28.84
N ASP A 255 8.70 20.45 -28.92
CA ASP A 255 9.41 19.76 -27.84
C ASP A 255 9.40 20.62 -26.57
N ARG A 256 8.95 20.00 -25.47
CA ARG A 256 8.79 20.66 -24.17
C ARG A 256 10.01 20.40 -23.30
N THR A 257 10.61 21.48 -22.81
CA THR A 257 11.62 21.42 -21.75
C THR A 257 10.98 21.96 -20.48
N PRO A 258 10.51 21.11 -19.54
CA PRO A 258 9.97 21.59 -18.28
C PRO A 258 11.04 22.34 -17.46
N PRO A 259 10.64 23.21 -16.53
CA PRO A 259 11.59 23.87 -15.64
C PRO A 259 12.33 22.85 -14.78
N THR A 260 13.51 23.25 -14.28
CA THR A 260 14.27 22.44 -13.34
C THR A 260 13.43 22.14 -12.08
N PRO A 261 13.47 20.91 -11.54
CA PRO A 261 12.75 20.58 -10.31
C PRO A 261 13.16 21.47 -9.14
N LEU A 262 12.18 21.83 -8.30
CA LEU A 262 12.43 22.51 -7.04
C LEU A 262 12.43 21.49 -5.90
N ARG A 263 13.11 21.84 -4.82
CA ARG A 263 13.27 21.01 -3.63
C ARG A 263 12.97 21.82 -2.38
N THR A 264 12.21 21.21 -1.50
CA THR A 264 11.94 21.70 -0.16
C THR A 264 12.23 20.61 0.85
N THR A 265 12.43 21.02 2.10
CA THR A 265 12.60 20.11 3.23
C THR A 265 11.51 20.40 4.24
N VAL A 266 10.65 19.42 4.51
CA VAL A 266 9.59 19.52 5.50
C VAL A 266 10.03 18.86 6.80
N TRP A 267 9.73 19.53 7.91
CA TRP A 267 9.95 19.01 9.24
C TRP A 267 8.60 18.82 9.92
N MET A 268 8.35 17.62 10.41
CA MET A 268 7.13 17.26 11.11
C MET A 268 7.49 16.81 12.51
N GLY A 269 6.73 17.20 13.51
CA GLY A 269 6.90 16.70 14.86
C GLY A 269 5.55 16.32 15.44
N CYS A 270 5.56 15.57 16.53
CA CYS A 270 4.33 15.30 17.26
C CYS A 270 3.74 16.63 17.76
N GLY A 271 2.43 16.79 17.58
CA GLY A 271 1.71 17.92 18.13
C GLY A 271 1.87 17.96 19.65
N MET A 272 2.01 19.16 20.21
CA MET A 272 1.67 19.40 21.61
C MET A 272 0.17 19.64 21.70
#